data_AF-A0A323V3X8-F1
#
_entry.id   AF-A0A323V3X8-F1
#
_cell.length_a   1.000
_cell.length_b   1.000
_cell.length_c   1.000
_cell.angle_alpha   90.00
_cell.angle_beta   90.00
_cell.angle_gamma   90.00
#
_symmetry.space_group_name_H-M   'P 1'
#
loop_
_entity.id
_entity.type
_entity.pdbx_description
1 polymer ?
#
loop_
_entity_poly.entity_id
_entity_poly.type
_entity_poly.pdbx_seq_one_letter_code
_entity_poly.pdbx_strand_id
1 'polypeptide(L)'
;LADELTEVRARGWALADEELAPGVRSVAVPVRDGEGRVRAAMNVTVHAAETSTDQLLGEHLPQLLRTAGDVSAEWALWQSRPHVEVARRPQAGPATA
;
A
#
# COMPACT_ATOMS: atom_id res chain seq x y z
N LEU A 1 -1.47 -18.17 6.75
CA LEU A 1 -1.71 -16.71 6.85
C LEU A 1 -0.84 -16.03 7.92
N ALA A 2 -0.81 -16.46 9.19
CA ALA A 2 0.02 -15.79 10.20
C ALA A 2 1.52 -15.78 9.86
N ASP A 3 2.04 -16.91 9.36
CA ASP A 3 3.44 -17.05 8.95
C ASP A 3 3.77 -16.15 7.76
N GLU A 4 2.89 -16.12 6.76
CA GLU A 4 3.01 -15.26 5.58
C GLU A 4 2.98 -13.77 5.95
N LEU A 5 2.07 -13.35 6.84
CA LEU A 5 2.04 -11.96 7.33
C LEU A 5 3.29 -11.60 8.14
N THR A 6 3.90 -12.58 8.82
CA THR A 6 5.18 -12.41 9.50
C THR A 6 6.30 -12.19 8.50
N GLU A 7 6.34 -12.96 7.41
CA GLU A 7 7.29 -12.79 6.33
C GLU A 7 7.12 -11.44 5.63
N VAL A 8 5.88 -11.06 5.28
CA VAL A 8 5.55 -9.75 4.69
C VAL A 8 6.03 -8.60 5.58
N ARG A 9 5.83 -8.71 6.89
CA ARG A 9 6.33 -7.71 7.86
C ARG A 9 7.86 -7.65 7.88
N ALA A 10 8.54 -8.80 7.79
CA ALA A 10 10.00 -8.87 7.81
C ALA A 10 10.64 -8.33 6.53
N ARG A 11 10.11 -8.68 5.35
CA ARG A 11 10.65 -8.24 4.05
C ARG A 11 10.16 -6.86 3.62
N GLY A 12 9.05 -6.39 4.18
CA GLY A 12 8.50 -5.05 3.93
C GLY A 12 7.66 -4.92 2.66
N TRP A 13 7.24 -6.03 2.05
CA TRP A 13 6.38 -6.06 0.86
C TRP A 13 5.59 -7.37 0.77
N ALA A 14 4.54 -7.37 -0.03
CA ALA A 14 3.71 -8.56 -0.32
C ALA A 14 3.64 -8.78 -1.83
N LEU A 15 3.69 -10.05 -2.26
CA LEU A 15 3.43 -10.48 -3.63
C LEU A 15 2.13 -11.29 -3.59
N ALA A 16 1.22 -11.00 -4.51
CA ALA A 16 0.06 -11.83 -4.78
C ALA A 16 0.18 -12.33 -6.22
N ASP A 17 0.31 -13.63 -6.40
CA ASP A 17 0.54 -14.26 -7.69
C ASP A 17 -0.68 -15.06 -8.13
N GLU A 18 -1.52 -14.47 -9.00
CA GLU A 18 -2.75 -15.07 -9.52
C GLU A 18 -3.78 -15.47 -8.44
N GLU A 19 -3.59 -15.03 -7.20
CA GLU A 19 -4.45 -15.34 -6.04
C GLU A 19 -5.82 -14.66 -6.11
N LEU A 20 -5.88 -13.45 -6.68
CA LEU A 20 -7.14 -12.74 -6.89
C LEU A 20 -7.91 -13.31 -8.09
N ALA A 21 -7.20 -13.49 -9.20
CA ALA A 21 -7.72 -14.02 -10.44
C ALA A 21 -6.56 -14.55 -11.31
N PRO A 22 -6.79 -15.59 -12.13
CA PRO A 22 -5.82 -16.06 -13.12
C PRO A 22 -5.38 -14.92 -14.04
N GLY A 23 -4.09 -14.85 -14.33
CA GLY A 23 -3.49 -13.81 -15.15
C GLY A 23 -3.24 -12.46 -14.45
N VAL A 24 -3.61 -12.31 -13.16
CA VAL A 24 -3.41 -11.07 -12.40
C VAL A 24 -2.35 -11.27 -11.33
N ARG A 25 -1.25 -10.51 -11.41
CA ARG A 25 -0.17 -10.53 -10.41
C ARG A 25 0.04 -9.12 -9.87
N SER A 26 0.35 -8.99 -8.58
CA SER A 26 0.65 -7.68 -8.00
C SER A 26 1.69 -7.74 -6.88
N VAL A 27 2.41 -6.64 -6.70
CA VAL A 27 3.30 -6.43 -5.55
C VAL A 27 2.85 -5.19 -4.80
N ALA A 28 2.84 -5.24 -3.47
CA ALA A 28 2.41 -4.16 -2.60
C ALA A 28 3.45 -3.83 -1.53
N VAL A 29 3.53 -2.55 -1.17
CA VAL A 29 4.42 -2.02 -0.13
C VAL A 29 3.63 -1.15 0.85
N PRO A 30 4.05 -1.06 2.12
CA PRO A 30 3.41 -0.18 3.10
C PRO A 30 3.81 1.28 2.89
N VAL A 31 2.86 2.19 3.14
CA VAL A 31 3.14 3.63 3.36
C VAL A 31 3.03 3.90 4.85
N ARG A 32 4.07 4.52 5.42
CA ARG A 32 4.19 4.74 6.86
C ARG A 32 4.11 6.22 7.21
N ASP A 33 3.54 6.53 8.36
CA ASP A 33 3.59 7.89 8.94
C ASP A 33 4.94 8.17 9.63
N GLY A 34 5.07 9.37 10.20
CA GLY A 34 6.29 9.81 10.90
C GLY A 34 6.62 8.97 12.13
N GLU A 35 5.64 8.28 12.72
CA GLU A 35 5.86 7.33 13.82
C GLU A 35 6.08 5.89 13.35
N GLY A 36 6.19 5.66 12.03
CA GLY A 36 6.43 4.36 11.43
C GLY A 36 5.20 3.44 11.38
N ARG A 37 4.01 3.94 11.72
CA ARG A 37 2.75 3.17 11.62
C ARG A 37 2.33 3.09 10.17
N VAL A 38 1.88 1.91 9.73
CA VAL A 38 1.33 1.73 8.38
C VAL A 38 -0.02 2.44 8.31
N ARG A 39 -0.15 3.44 7.42
CA ARG A 39 -1.39 4.18 7.20
C ARG A 39 -2.11 3.78 5.92
N ALA A 40 -1.35 3.31 4.94
CA ALA A 40 -1.87 2.84 3.67
C ALA A 40 -0.94 1.76 3.07
N ALA A 41 -1.34 1.22 1.93
CA ALA A 41 -0.50 0.40 1.08
C ALA A 41 -0.57 0.94 -0.35
N MET A 42 0.52 0.78 -1.10
CA MET A 42 0.58 1.07 -2.53
C MET A 42 0.93 -0.21 -3.26
N ASN A 43 0.31 -0.45 -4.41
CA ASN A 43 0.59 -1.63 -5.23
C ASN A 43 0.78 -1.30 -6.70
N VAL A 44 1.39 -2.25 -7.40
CA VAL A 44 1.44 -2.32 -8.85
C VAL A 44 0.86 -3.66 -9.26
N THR A 45 -0.10 -3.64 -10.18
CA THR A 45 -0.74 -4.83 -10.76
C THR A 45 -0.34 -4.96 -12.22
N VAL A 46 -0.01 -6.17 -12.64
CA VAL A 46 0.47 -6.51 -13.98
C VAL A 46 -0.24 -7.76 -14.52
N HIS A 47 -0.17 -7.94 -15.84
CA HIS A 47 -0.56 -9.20 -16.48
C HIS A 47 0.51 -10.27 -16.25
N ALA A 48 0.13 -11.37 -15.59
CA ALA A 48 1.06 -12.43 -15.20
C ALA A 48 1.76 -13.11 -16.39
N ALA A 49 1.12 -13.10 -17.56
CA ALA A 49 1.66 -13.64 -18.81
C ALA A 49 2.76 -12.77 -19.43
N GLU A 50 2.77 -11.46 -19.13
CA GLU A 50 3.69 -10.49 -19.73
C GLU A 50 4.82 -10.08 -18.78
N THR A 51 4.60 -10.17 -17.46
CA THR A 51 5.56 -9.74 -16.44
C THR A 51 5.80 -10.86 -15.45
N SER A 52 7.01 -11.44 -15.45
CA SER A 52 7.40 -12.48 -14.49
C SER A 52 7.49 -11.94 -13.06
N THR A 53 7.50 -12.84 -12.08
CA THR A 53 7.77 -12.48 -10.68
C THR A 53 9.15 -11.84 -10.52
N ASP A 54 10.17 -12.38 -11.20
CA ASP A 54 11.53 -11.82 -11.17
C ASP A 54 11.58 -10.39 -11.70
N GLN A 55 10.88 -10.09 -12.80
CA GLN A 55 10.80 -8.74 -13.33
C GLN A 55 10.00 -7.81 -12.39
N LEU A 56 8.88 -8.30 -11.85
CA LEU A 56 8.07 -7.54 -10.88
C LEU A 56 8.87 -7.18 -9.62
N LEU A 57 9.64 -8.12 -9.08
CA LEU A 57 10.45 -7.91 -7.87
C LEU A 57 11.78 -7.20 -8.16
N GLY A 58 12.38 -7.40 -9.33
CA GLY A 58 13.66 -6.83 -9.70
C GLY A 58 13.59 -5.39 -10.23
N GLU A 59 12.52 -5.05 -10.95
CA GLU A 59 12.40 -3.75 -11.63
C GLU A 59 11.33 -2.85 -11.04
N HIS A 60 10.13 -3.40 -10.79
CA HIS A 60 8.98 -2.61 -10.35
C HIS A 60 8.99 -2.36 -8.84
N LEU A 61 9.26 -3.40 -8.03
CA LEU A 61 9.28 -3.28 -6.56
C LEU A 61 10.27 -2.19 -6.07
N PRO A 62 11.52 -2.07 -6.57
CA PRO A 62 12.41 -1.00 -6.12
C PRO A 62 11.88 0.40 -6.44
N GLN A 63 11.16 0.57 -7.55
CA GLN A 63 10.51 1.82 -7.90
C GLN A 63 9.35 2.12 -6.95
N LEU A 64 8.49 1.12 -6.72
CA LEU A 64 7.36 1.21 -5.82
C LEU A 64 7.79 1.52 -4.37
N LEU A 65 8.87 0.91 -3.89
CA LEU A 65 9.45 1.20 -2.57
C LEU A 65 9.92 2.65 -2.47
N ARG A 66 10.58 3.19 -3.51
CA ARG A 66 10.98 4.61 -3.55
C ARG A 66 9.75 5.51 -3.49
N THR A 67 8.75 5.25 -4.34
CA THR A 67 7.53 6.06 -4.37
C THR A 67 6.79 6.02 -3.02
N ALA A 68 6.68 4.85 -2.39
CA ALA A 68 6.08 4.75 -1.06
C ALA A 68 6.92 5.49 0.01
N GLY A 69 8.25 5.49 -0.12
CA GLY A 69 9.15 6.28 0.71
C GLY A 69 8.93 7.78 0.56
N ASP A 70 8.80 8.27 -0.68
CA ASP A 70 8.53 9.68 -0.97
C ASP A 70 7.18 10.12 -0.38
N VAL A 71 6.13 9.31 -0.58
CA VAL A 71 4.80 9.56 0.02
C VAL A 71 4.86 9.51 1.54
N SER A 72 5.64 8.60 2.12
CA SER A 72 5.82 8.51 3.58
C SER A 72 6.53 9.76 4.12
N ALA A 73 7.53 10.28 3.41
CA ALA A 73 8.23 11.51 3.77
C ALA A 73 7.29 12.72 3.70
N GLU A 74 6.49 12.84 2.64
CA GLU A 74 5.49 13.90 2.52
C GLU A 74 4.43 13.81 3.63
N TRP A 75 3.98 12.60 3.94
CA TRP A 75 3.05 12.35 5.05
C TRP A 75 3.63 12.83 6.37
N ALA A 76 4.88 12.47 6.68
CA ALA A 76 5.55 12.89 7.91
C ALA A 76 5.67 14.42 8.00
N LEU A 77 5.98 15.10 6.88
CA LEU A 77 6.03 16.57 6.81
C LEU A 77 4.64 17.20 6.99
N TRP A 78 3.59 16.60 6.45
CA TRP A 78 2.22 17.05 6.68
C TRP A 78 1.83 16.90 8.15
N GLN A 79 2.14 15.75 8.74
CA GLN A 79 1.82 15.41 10.13
C GLN A 79 2.50 16.33 11.14
N SER A 80 3.71 16.82 10.84
CA SER A 80 4.42 17.75 11.73
C SER A 80 3.85 19.18 11.71
N ARG A 81 2.96 19.52 10.77
CA ARG A 81 2.35 20.86 10.70
C ARG A 81 1.28 21.00 11.78
N PRO A 82 1.06 22.21 12.33
CA PRO A 82 -0.09 22.47 13.17
C PRO A 82 -1.36 22.25 12.35
N HIS A 83 -2.10 21.18 12.66
CA HIS A 83 -3.36 20.86 12.01
C HIS A 83 -4.39 20.46 13.07
N VAL A 84 -5.67 20.69 12.74
CA VAL A 84 -6.80 20.22 13.54
C VAL A 84 -7.57 19.25 12.65
N GLU A 85 -7.69 18.00 13.09
CA GLU A 85 -8.62 17.07 12.45
C GLU A 85 -10.05 17.50 12.80
N VAL A 86 -10.77 18.00 11.81
CA VAL A 86 -12.19 18.28 11.95
C VAL A 86 -12.95 16.98 11.66
N ALA A 87 -13.58 16.41 12.70
CA ALA A 87 -14.45 15.27 12.52
C ALA A 87 -15.49 15.58 11.43
N ARG A 88 -15.59 14.71 10.41
CA ARG A 88 -16.66 14.84 9.40
C ARG A 88 -18.00 14.87 10.13
N ARG A 89 -18.79 15.94 9.94
CA ARG A 89 -20.17 15.96 10.40
C ARG A 89 -20.88 14.71 9.85
N PRO A 90 -21.66 13.99 10.68
CA PRO A 90 -22.43 12.87 10.18
C PRO A 90 -23.29 13.34 9.01
N GLN A 91 -23.15 12.66 7.87
CA GLN A 91 -23.98 12.90 6.70
C GLN A 91 -25.40 12.51 7.09
N ALA A 92 -26.33 13.46 7.09
CA ALA A 92 -27.74 13.15 7.26
C ALA A 92 -28.15 12.22 6.11
N GLY A 93 -28.39 10.94 6.42
CA GLY A 93 -28.88 9.97 5.45
C GLY A 93 -30.25 10.40 4.90
N PRO A 94 -30.63 9.95 3.69
CA PRO A 94 -31.94 10.26 3.15
C PRO A 94 -33.01 9.70 4.10
N ALA A 95 -33.95 10.56 4.48
CA ALA A 95 -35.17 10.14 5.16
C ALA A 95 -35.85 9.09 4.27
N THR A 96 -36.00 7.89 4.82
CA THR A 96 -36.85 6.81 4.30
C THR A 96 -38.20 7.34 3.85
N ALA A 97 -38.60 6.98 2.63
CA ALA A 97 -39.99 6.92 2.17
C ALA A 97 -40.18 5.58 1.44
#